data_AF-A0A2H3CL48-F1
#
_entry.id   AF-A0A2H3CL48-F1
#
_cell.length_a   1.000
_cell.length_b   1.000
_cell.length_c   1.000
_cell.angle_alpha   90.00
_cell.angle_beta   90.00
_cell.angle_gamma   90.00
#
_symmetry.space_group_name_H-M   'P 1'
#
loop_
_entity.id
_entity.type
_entity.pdbx_description
1 polymer ?
#
loop_
_entity_poly.entity_id
_entity_poly.type
_entity_poly.pdbx_seq_one_letter_code
_entity_poly.pdbx_strand_id
1 'polypeptide(L)'
;MDFANEDLPVPQEVILSTVEVVNKSSAIYSGSKKGEKYRRENLGPCLSAAIGHSIEHISNADGTELDGTILHRPANVANGESVALLLSEIKDEMGMGGSNPSIQGGLSVHHFWAQRNCTTYRNATYCPTLILTVAGPWMAVFGAVFINKLIIEPLNSVHYRRIA
;
A
#
# COMPACT_ATOMS: atom_id res chain seq x y z
N MET A 1 -12.08 -19.38 9.24
CA MET A 1 -12.36 -18.99 7.84
C MET A 1 -11.22 -19.56 7.02
N ASP A 2 -11.51 -20.37 6.01
CA ASP A 2 -10.48 -20.90 5.13
C ASP A 2 -10.24 -19.89 4.01
N PHE A 3 -9.18 -19.08 4.13
CA PHE A 3 -8.86 -18.05 3.15
C PHE A 3 -8.38 -18.63 1.80
N ALA A 4 -8.15 -19.94 1.71
CA ALA A 4 -7.79 -20.63 0.47
C ALA A 4 -9.01 -21.21 -0.27
N ASN A 5 -10.22 -21.10 0.29
CA ASN A 5 -11.43 -21.53 -0.39
C ASN A 5 -11.78 -20.55 -1.53
N GLU A 6 -11.73 -21.01 -2.77
CA GLU A 6 -12.07 -20.21 -3.95
C GLU A 6 -13.56 -19.92 -4.09
N ASP A 7 -14.42 -20.71 -3.43
CA ASP A 7 -15.88 -20.57 -3.42
C ASP A 7 -16.38 -19.63 -2.32
N LEU A 8 -15.48 -18.93 -1.62
CA LEU A 8 -15.85 -18.03 -0.55
C LEU A 8 -16.69 -16.87 -1.14
N PRO A 9 -17.95 -16.69 -0.70
CA PRO A 9 -18.79 -15.63 -1.22
C PRO A 9 -18.17 -14.27 -0.87
N VAL A 10 -17.75 -13.54 -1.89
CA VAL A 10 -17.24 -12.17 -1.73
C VAL A 10 -18.46 -11.25 -1.54
N PRO A 11 -18.51 -10.44 -0.47
CA PRO A 11 -19.60 -9.50 -0.24
C PRO A 11 -19.80 -8.56 -1.44
N GLN A 12 -21.05 -8.29 -1.80
CA GLN A 12 -21.39 -7.44 -2.95
C GLN A 12 -20.77 -6.03 -2.84
N GLU A 13 -20.68 -5.49 -1.62
CA GLU A 13 -20.04 -4.19 -1.39
C GLU A 13 -18.57 -4.19 -1.80
N VAL A 14 -17.83 -5.26 -1.51
CA VAL A 14 -16.41 -5.40 -1.85
C VAL A 14 -16.24 -5.47 -3.36
N ILE A 15 -17.14 -6.17 -4.05
CA ILE A 15 -17.15 -6.24 -5.53
C ILE A 15 -17.36 -4.84 -6.11
N LEU A 16 -18.37 -4.11 -5.63
CA LEU A 16 -18.69 -2.77 -6.12
C LEU A 16 -17.56 -1.77 -5.86
N SER A 17 -16.99 -1.76 -4.66
CA SER A 17 -15.82 -0.92 -4.34
C SER A 17 -14.61 -1.28 -5.19
N THR A 18 -14.39 -2.57 -5.49
CA THR A 18 -13.32 -3.00 -6.39
C THR A 18 -13.52 -2.47 -7.82
N VAL A 19 -14.76 -2.49 -8.33
CA VAL A 19 -15.08 -1.91 -9.64
C VAL A 19 -14.77 -0.41 -9.68
N GLU A 20 -15.08 0.32 -8.61
CA GLU A 20 -14.71 1.73 -8.50
C GLU A 20 -13.20 1.95 -8.53
N VAL A 21 -12.44 1.13 -7.78
CA VAL A 21 -10.97 1.17 -7.79
C VAL A 21 -10.43 0.97 -9.21
N VAL A 22 -10.89 -0.06 -9.93
CA VAL A 22 -10.46 -0.34 -11.31
C VAL A 22 -10.80 0.80 -12.26
N ASN A 23 -12.00 1.37 -12.16
CA ASN A 23 -12.41 2.50 -13.01
C ASN A 23 -11.58 3.76 -12.74
N LYS A 24 -11.30 4.07 -11.46
CA LYS A 24 -10.52 5.26 -11.08
C LYS A 24 -9.03 5.10 -11.35
N SER A 25 -8.48 3.89 -11.23
CA SER A 25 -7.08 3.60 -11.54
C SER A 25 -6.85 3.65 -13.06
N SER A 26 -7.79 3.16 -13.86
CA SER A 26 -7.71 3.15 -15.33
C SER A 26 -8.02 4.51 -16.00
N ALA A 27 -8.48 5.49 -15.23
CA ALA A 27 -8.83 6.80 -15.77
C ALA A 27 -7.58 7.55 -16.27
N ILE A 28 -7.71 8.17 -17.45
CA ILE A 28 -6.72 9.09 -18.00
C ILE A 28 -7.02 10.50 -17.48
N TYR A 29 -6.19 10.95 -16.56
CA TYR A 29 -6.26 12.28 -15.93
C TYR A 29 -5.56 13.32 -16.82
N SER A 30 -6.29 14.34 -17.27
CA SER A 30 -5.81 15.36 -18.21
C SER A 30 -6.24 16.78 -17.83
N GLY A 31 -5.62 17.79 -18.44
CA GLY A 31 -5.93 19.20 -18.20
C GLY A 31 -5.62 19.64 -16.75
N SER A 32 -6.61 20.23 -16.08
CA SER A 32 -6.52 20.64 -14.66
C SER A 32 -6.67 19.47 -13.68
N LYS A 33 -7.10 18.30 -14.17
CA LYS A 33 -7.27 17.07 -13.40
C LYS A 33 -6.14 16.12 -13.74
N LYS A 34 -4.90 16.46 -13.43
CA LYS A 34 -3.69 15.66 -13.72
C LYS A 34 -2.71 15.68 -12.55
N GLY A 35 -1.82 14.69 -12.49
CA GLY A 35 -0.76 14.59 -11.50
C GLY A 35 -1.07 13.62 -10.37
N GLU A 36 0.00 13.07 -9.77
CA GLU A 36 -0.05 12.06 -8.70
C GLU A 36 -0.95 12.47 -7.53
N LYS A 37 -0.91 13.76 -7.14
CA LYS A 37 -1.78 14.30 -6.08
C LYS A 37 -3.26 14.13 -6.41
N TYR A 38 -3.69 14.55 -7.61
CA TYR A 38 -5.09 14.45 -8.01
C TYR A 38 -5.54 12.99 -8.10
N ARG A 39 -4.67 12.12 -8.63
CA ARG A 39 -4.92 10.68 -8.71
C ARG A 39 -5.09 10.07 -7.30
N ARG A 40 -4.18 10.38 -6.37
CA ARG A 40 -4.26 9.94 -4.97
C ARG A 40 -5.55 10.39 -4.30
N GLU A 41 -5.93 11.66 -4.45
CA GLU A 41 -7.18 12.20 -3.88
C GLU A 41 -8.44 11.52 -4.43
N ASN A 42 -8.42 11.07 -5.69
CA ASN A 42 -9.55 10.35 -6.30
C ASN A 42 -9.56 8.85 -5.99
N LEU A 43 -8.38 8.24 -5.84
CA LEU A 43 -8.25 6.80 -5.65
C LEU A 43 -8.29 6.39 -4.17
N GLY A 44 -7.77 7.22 -3.27
CA GLY A 44 -7.68 6.95 -1.84
C GLY A 44 -9.02 6.56 -1.18
N PRO A 45 -10.13 7.28 -1.42
CA PRO A 45 -11.44 6.91 -0.88
C PRO A 45 -11.93 5.54 -1.37
N CYS A 46 -11.77 5.24 -2.67
CA CYS A 46 -12.18 3.96 -3.24
C CYS A 46 -11.34 2.80 -2.68
N LEU A 47 -10.03 3.00 -2.54
CA LEU A 47 -9.15 2.01 -1.90
C LEU A 47 -9.51 1.78 -0.44
N SER A 48 -9.81 2.85 0.31
CA SER A 48 -10.23 2.74 1.71
C SER A 48 -11.52 1.94 1.84
N ALA A 49 -12.49 2.18 0.95
CA ALA A 49 -13.73 1.42 0.90
C ALA A 49 -13.49 -0.06 0.55
N ALA A 50 -12.67 -0.34 -0.46
CA ALA A 50 -12.37 -1.72 -0.88
C ALA A 50 -11.59 -2.52 0.18
N ILE A 51 -10.69 -1.87 0.93
CA ILE A 51 -9.90 -2.50 2.00
C ILE A 51 -10.67 -2.56 3.34
N GLY A 52 -11.73 -1.78 3.48
CA GLY A 52 -12.51 -1.66 4.72
C GLY A 52 -11.75 -0.95 5.85
N HIS A 53 -10.70 -0.20 5.52
CA HIS A 53 -9.87 0.55 6.48
C HIS A 53 -9.55 1.93 5.93
N SER A 54 -9.53 2.93 6.82
CA SER A 54 -9.11 4.28 6.44
C SER A 54 -7.63 4.29 6.05
N ILE A 55 -7.34 4.77 4.84
CA ILE A 55 -5.97 5.03 4.40
C ILE A 55 -5.59 6.44 4.81
N GLU A 56 -4.62 6.56 5.71
CA GLU A 56 -4.10 7.82 6.22
C GLU A 56 -2.91 8.30 5.40
N HIS A 57 -2.75 9.61 5.27
CA HIS A 57 -1.52 10.21 4.75
C HIS A 57 -0.65 10.63 5.93
N ILE A 58 0.58 10.11 5.98
CA ILE A 58 1.51 10.35 7.09
C ILE A 58 2.83 10.85 6.54
N SER A 59 3.29 11.95 7.12
CA SER A 59 4.64 12.46 6.94
C SER A 59 5.53 11.90 8.04
N ASN A 60 6.62 11.26 7.65
CA ASN A 60 7.66 10.79 8.55
C ASN A 60 8.37 11.97 9.21
N ALA A 61 9.09 11.72 10.32
CA ALA A 61 9.81 12.75 11.05
C ALA A 61 10.90 13.47 10.23
N ASP A 62 11.40 12.83 9.16
CA ASP A 62 12.37 13.40 8.23
C ASP A 62 11.74 14.17 7.05
N GLY A 63 10.41 14.31 7.04
CA GLY A 63 9.64 14.99 6.01
C GLY A 63 9.34 14.15 4.77
N THR A 64 9.75 12.87 4.74
CA THR A 64 9.31 11.95 3.67
C THR A 64 7.84 11.59 3.86
N GLU A 65 7.09 11.46 2.77
CA GLU A 65 5.65 11.22 2.82
C GLU A 65 5.29 9.96 2.04
N LEU A 66 4.36 9.18 2.60
CA LEU A 66 3.79 8.03 1.93
C LEU A 66 2.45 8.43 1.31
N ASP A 67 2.15 7.92 0.12
CA ASP A 67 0.87 8.22 -0.53
C ASP A 67 -0.33 7.68 0.27
N GLY A 68 -0.13 6.61 1.04
CA GLY A 68 -1.14 6.12 1.98
C GLY A 68 -0.60 5.08 2.95
N THR A 69 -1.21 5.01 4.13
CA THR A 69 -0.82 4.08 5.19
C THR A 69 -2.04 3.56 5.93
N ILE A 70 -1.97 2.32 6.40
CA ILE A 70 -2.85 1.79 7.43
C ILE A 70 -1.96 1.41 8.61
N LEU A 71 -2.15 2.11 9.73
CA LEU A 71 -1.40 1.87 10.96
C LEU A 71 -2.28 1.24 12.03
N HIS A 72 -1.72 0.28 12.76
CA HIS A 72 -2.26 -0.14 14.04
C HIS A 72 -1.57 0.64 15.17
N ARG A 73 -2.37 1.29 16.02
CA ARG A 73 -1.91 2.05 17.20
C ARG A 73 -2.48 1.41 18.46
N PRO A 74 -1.69 0.62 19.20
CA PRO A 74 -2.19 -0.07 20.38
C PRO A 74 -2.49 0.93 21.51
N ALA A 75 -3.57 0.70 22.26
CA ALA A 75 -4.10 1.68 23.21
C ALA A 75 -3.19 1.99 24.42
N ASN A 76 -2.22 1.12 24.73
CA ASN A 76 -1.44 1.15 25.98
C ASN A 76 0.06 1.39 25.77
N VAL A 77 0.48 2.00 24.66
CA VAL A 77 1.92 2.16 24.39
C VAL A 77 2.41 3.54 24.82
N ALA A 78 3.46 3.56 25.64
CA ALA A 78 3.97 4.74 26.33
C ALA A 78 4.45 5.89 25.41
N ASN A 79 4.66 5.64 24.11
CA ASN A 79 5.39 6.56 23.22
C ASN A 79 4.73 6.79 21.85
N GLY A 80 3.42 6.55 21.70
CA GLY A 80 2.74 6.75 20.42
C GLY A 80 3.29 5.87 19.29
N GLU A 81 3.81 4.69 19.64
CA GLU A 81 4.32 3.71 18.67
C GLU A 81 3.18 3.19 17.78
N SER A 82 3.55 2.82 16.56
CA SER A 82 2.61 2.32 15.55
C SER A 82 3.21 1.18 14.76
N VAL A 83 2.34 0.28 14.28
CA VAL A 83 2.69 -0.86 13.43
C VAL A 83 2.12 -0.60 12.04
N ALA A 84 2.96 -0.63 11.00
CA ALA A 84 2.50 -0.52 9.62
C ALA A 84 1.85 -1.83 9.16
N LEU A 85 0.53 -1.80 8.94
CA LEU A 85 -0.22 -2.91 8.34
C LEU A 85 -0.13 -2.86 6.82
N LEU A 86 -0.29 -1.67 6.24
CA LEU A 86 -0.21 -1.44 4.80
C LEU A 86 0.46 -0.10 4.52
N LEU A 87 1.40 -0.07 3.58
CA LEU A 87 1.92 1.17 2.99
C LEU A 87 1.57 1.17 1.50
N SER A 88 1.20 2.32 0.96
CA SER A 88 0.86 2.45 -0.46
C SER A 88 1.66 3.53 -1.16
N GLU A 89 2.02 3.25 -2.42
CA GLU A 89 2.68 4.15 -3.36
C GLU A 89 1.82 4.26 -4.62
N ILE A 90 1.39 5.47 -4.96
CA ILE A 90 0.46 5.75 -6.05
C ILE A 90 1.13 6.68 -7.07
N LYS A 91 1.35 6.14 -8.26
CA LYS A 91 1.94 6.84 -9.40
C LYS A 91 0.94 7.04 -10.52
N ASP A 92 1.20 8.05 -11.34
CA ASP A 92 0.32 8.35 -12.47
C ASP A 92 0.31 7.22 -13.50
N GLU A 93 1.48 6.72 -13.88
CA GLU A 93 1.71 5.58 -14.76
C GLU A 93 3.06 4.93 -14.44
N MET A 94 3.29 3.71 -14.94
CA MET A 94 4.58 3.03 -14.80
C MET A 94 5.70 3.81 -15.50
N GLY A 95 6.77 4.10 -14.77
CA GLY A 95 7.92 4.86 -15.27
C GLY A 95 7.77 6.39 -15.16
N MET A 96 6.60 6.89 -14.75
CA MET A 96 6.44 8.29 -14.35
C MET A 96 6.83 8.49 -12.87
N GLY A 97 7.19 9.71 -12.50
CA GLY A 97 7.57 10.04 -11.12
C GLY A 97 9.02 9.67 -10.72
N GLY A 98 9.83 9.18 -11.67
CA GLY A 98 11.27 8.97 -11.48
C GLY A 98 11.65 7.77 -10.60
N SER A 99 10.67 6.98 -10.16
CA SER A 99 10.89 5.79 -9.34
C SER A 99 9.90 4.68 -9.70
N ASN A 100 10.33 3.43 -9.55
CA ASN A 100 9.42 2.29 -9.63
C ASN A 100 8.64 2.19 -8.31
N PRO A 101 7.29 2.18 -8.32
CA PRO A 101 6.50 2.16 -7.09
C PRO A 101 6.74 0.93 -6.23
N SER A 102 7.15 -0.23 -6.78
CA SER A 102 7.49 -1.41 -5.97
C SER A 102 8.83 -1.26 -5.23
N ILE A 103 9.83 -0.67 -5.89
CA ILE A 103 11.11 -0.35 -5.25
C ILE A 103 10.90 0.71 -4.17
N GLN A 104 10.15 1.77 -4.49
CA GLN A 104 9.82 2.83 -3.54
C GLN A 104 9.07 2.28 -2.33
N GLY A 105 8.03 1.45 -2.54
CA GLY A 105 7.27 0.84 -1.45
C GLY A 105 8.15 -0.02 -0.53
N GLY A 106 9.12 -0.74 -1.08
CA GLY A 106 10.10 -1.48 -0.28
C GLY A 106 11.00 -0.56 0.57
N LEU A 107 11.52 0.51 -0.03
CA LEU A 107 12.29 1.53 0.69
C LEU A 107 11.45 2.20 1.79
N SER A 108 10.17 2.45 1.51
CA SER A 108 9.20 2.99 2.46
C SER A 108 8.98 2.07 3.66
N VAL A 109 8.83 0.75 3.46
CA VAL A 109 8.75 -0.23 4.55
C VAL A 109 10.05 -0.25 5.36
N HIS A 110 11.20 -0.27 4.68
CA HIS A 110 12.50 -0.24 5.35
C HIS A 110 12.64 1.02 6.22
N HIS A 111 12.28 2.18 5.66
CA HIS A 111 12.37 3.46 6.33
C HIS A 111 11.45 3.53 7.54
N PHE A 112 10.17 3.16 7.39
CA PHE A 112 9.19 3.15 8.48
C PHE A 112 9.70 2.31 9.66
N TRP A 113 10.08 1.06 9.39
CA TRP A 113 10.53 0.16 10.44
C TRP A 113 11.87 0.58 11.03
N ALA A 114 12.73 1.31 10.33
CA ALA A 114 13.98 1.83 10.89
C ALA A 114 13.78 2.97 11.92
N GLN A 115 12.59 3.57 12.00
CA GLN A 115 12.34 4.67 12.91
C GLN A 115 12.41 4.26 14.39
N ARG A 116 12.77 5.22 15.26
CA ARG A 116 12.95 4.97 16.70
C ARG A 116 11.65 4.61 17.40
N ASN A 117 10.53 5.21 17.00
CA ASN A 117 9.17 4.94 17.50
C ASN A 117 8.59 3.59 17.04
N CYS A 118 9.36 2.77 16.31
CA CYS A 118 8.99 1.40 15.97
C CYS A 118 9.84 0.35 16.70
N THR A 119 10.77 0.78 17.57
CA THR A 119 11.82 -0.10 18.12
C THR A 119 11.26 -1.24 18.97
N THR A 120 10.23 -1.00 19.78
CA THR A 120 9.64 -2.04 20.63
C THR A 120 9.03 -3.15 19.77
N TYR A 121 8.23 -2.79 18.77
CA TYR A 121 7.59 -3.75 17.88
C TYR A 121 8.58 -4.43 16.94
N ARG A 122 9.59 -3.70 16.46
CA ARG A 122 10.66 -4.25 15.62
C ARG A 122 11.47 -5.32 16.34
N ASN A 123 11.73 -5.12 17.63
CA ASN A 123 12.49 -6.11 18.41
C ASN A 123 11.62 -7.30 18.86
N ALA A 124 10.30 -7.14 18.88
CA ALA A 124 9.36 -8.16 19.35
C ALA A 124 8.74 -9.01 18.23
N THR A 125 8.79 -8.54 16.97
CA THR A 125 8.08 -9.17 15.84
C THR A 125 8.93 -9.18 14.58
N TYR A 126 8.52 -9.97 13.58
CA TYR A 126 9.12 -9.93 12.24
C TYR A 126 8.51 -8.83 11.33
N CYS A 127 7.72 -7.91 11.89
CA CYS A 127 7.23 -6.71 11.19
C CYS A 127 6.58 -7.00 9.82
N PRO A 128 5.55 -7.86 9.75
CA PRO A 128 4.84 -8.08 8.50
C PRO A 128 4.10 -6.80 8.08
N THR A 129 4.28 -6.38 6.83
CA THR A 129 3.64 -5.19 6.25
C THR A 129 3.24 -5.47 4.80
N LEU A 130 2.02 -5.10 4.42
CA LEU A 130 1.60 -5.12 3.02
C LEU A 130 2.10 -3.87 2.30
N ILE A 131 2.49 -4.03 1.03
CA ILE A 131 2.79 -2.92 0.14
C ILE A 131 1.77 -2.94 -0.98
N LEU A 132 1.00 -1.86 -1.11
CA LEU A 132 0.09 -1.64 -2.23
C LEU A 132 0.72 -0.64 -3.21
N THR A 133 1.00 -1.09 -4.43
CA THR A 133 1.52 -0.20 -5.46
C THR A 133 0.48 0.00 -6.54
N VAL A 134 0.25 1.24 -6.93
CA VAL A 134 -0.63 1.60 -8.04
C VAL A 134 0.14 2.49 -9.01
N ALA A 135 0.06 2.18 -10.31
CA ALA A 135 0.60 3.02 -11.38
C ALA A 135 -0.36 2.97 -12.56
N GLY A 136 -1.17 4.02 -12.72
CA GLY A 136 -2.28 3.99 -13.67
C GLY A 136 -3.21 2.79 -13.39
N PRO A 137 -3.57 1.98 -14.40
CA PRO A 137 -4.36 0.76 -14.21
C PRO A 137 -3.58 -0.39 -13.58
N TRP A 138 -2.24 -0.32 -13.51
CA TRP A 138 -1.42 -1.38 -12.95
C TRP A 138 -1.46 -1.33 -11.42
N MET A 139 -1.78 -2.45 -10.79
CA MET A 139 -1.79 -2.61 -9.34
C MET A 139 -1.06 -3.88 -8.94
N ALA A 140 -0.30 -3.80 -7.84
CA ALA A 140 0.32 -4.97 -7.24
C ALA A 140 0.31 -4.89 -5.71
N VAL A 141 0.26 -6.07 -5.09
CA VAL A 141 0.31 -6.24 -3.65
C VAL A 141 1.52 -7.10 -3.33
N PHE A 142 2.37 -6.61 -2.44
CA PHE A 142 3.53 -7.33 -1.94
C PHE A 142 3.39 -7.56 -0.43
N GLY A 143 3.94 -8.67 0.04
CA GLY A 143 4.18 -8.94 1.44
C GLY A 143 5.63 -8.58 1.76
N ALA A 144 5.83 -7.80 2.80
CA ALA A 144 7.15 -7.45 3.30
C ALA A 144 7.31 -7.90 4.75
N VAL A 145 8.51 -8.38 5.09
CA VAL A 145 8.87 -8.82 6.43
C VAL A 145 10.22 -8.19 6.78
N PHE A 146 10.26 -7.36 7.82
CA PHE A 146 11.48 -6.71 8.28
C PHE A 146 12.08 -7.51 9.44
N ILE A 147 13.18 -8.21 9.16
CA ILE A 147 14.00 -8.92 10.16
C ILE A 147 15.34 -8.18 10.35
N ASN A 148 16.48 -8.88 10.26
CA ASN A 148 17.79 -8.24 10.10
C ASN A 148 18.01 -7.62 8.70
N LYS A 149 17.15 -8.01 7.74
CA LYS A 149 17.08 -7.51 6.37
C LYS A 149 15.61 -7.45 5.97
N LEU A 150 15.30 -6.61 5.00
CA LEU A 150 13.97 -6.56 4.42
C LEU A 150 13.81 -7.67 3.37
N ILE A 151 12.76 -8.47 3.50
CA ILE A 151 12.34 -9.46 2.50
C ILE A 151 11.00 -8.97 1.93
N ILE A 152 10.86 -8.97 0.61
CA ILE A 152 9.65 -8.54 -0.09
C ILE A 152 9.31 -9.59 -1.15
N GLU A 153 8.06 -10.04 -1.18
CA GLU A 153 7.55 -10.96 -2.19
C GLU A 153 6.20 -10.47 -2.76
N PRO A 154 5.98 -10.56 -4.08
CA PRO A 154 4.66 -10.32 -4.66
C PRO A 154 3.65 -11.36 -4.13
N LEU A 155 2.48 -10.90 -3.68
CA LEU A 155 1.39 -11.77 -3.21
C LEU A 155 0.34 -12.03 -4.29
N ASN A 156 0.36 -11.26 -5.37
CA ASN A 156 -0.45 -11.54 -6.54
C ASN A 156 0.34 -12.37 -7.56
N SER A 157 -0.28 -13.44 -8.08
CA SER A 157 0.26 -14.23 -9.18
C SER A 157 0.10 -13.49 -10.51
N VAL A 158 0.75 -12.33 -10.70
CA VAL A 158 0.86 -11.74 -12.04
C VAL A 158 2.01 -12.45 -12.74
N HIS A 159 1.72 -13.62 -13.29
CA HIS A 159 2.66 -14.35 -14.12
C HIS A 159 3.00 -13.49 -15.35
N TYR A 160 4.19 -12.90 -15.39
CA TYR A 160 4.74 -12.31 -16.61
C TYR A 160 4.91 -13.45 -17.62
N ARG A 161 3.91 -13.69 -18.49
CA ARG A 161 4.22 -14.29 -19.78
C ARG A 161 5.01 -13.24 -20.55
N ARG A 162 6.35 -13.37 -20.52
CA ARG A 162 7.18 -12.83 -21.59
C ARG A 162 6.60 -13.40 -22.89
N ILE A 163 5.96 -12.55 -23.67
CA ILE A 163 5.80 -12.81 -25.09
C ILE A 163 7.20 -12.55 -25.65
N ALA A 164 7.99 -13.61 -25.75
CA ALA A 164 9.18 -13.66 -26.58
C ALA A 164 8.76 -13.98 -28.01
#